data_AF-A0ABD7HG99-F1
#
_entry.id   AF-A0ABD7HG99-F1
#
_cell.length_a   1.000
_cell.length_b   1.000
_cell.length_c   1.000
_cell.angle_alpha   90.00
_cell.angle_beta   90.00
_cell.angle_gamma   90.00
#
_symmetry.space_group_name_H-M   'P 1'
#
loop_
_entity.id
_entity.type
_entity.pdbx_description
1 polymer ?
#
loop_
_entity_poly.entity_id
_entity_poly.type
_entity_poly.pdbx_seq_one_letter_code
_entity_poly.pdbx_strand_id
1 'polypeptide(L)'
;MTTPPAYPGPEWLDANAISARTGGIRRPNTVRTWWNKKDNGLAFEVFATLSPKSNKRSHRDVVDTYLRSLGITPHIPPGKTAGDHRGPAPRADTSGTLGAAGQPRLADVLDALMSVKAAADAAMEAIIVEAQGAALQTDAAVQQAQATAQQAHTRLQTYKKLQTMLHGYDMALSVLVHPHSPPDAPSSTD
;
A
#
# COMPACT_ATOMS: atom_id res chain seq x y z
N MET A 1 0.52 -5.26 32.24
CA MET A 1 0.95 -4.13 31.40
C MET A 1 2.24 -4.54 30.74
N THR A 2 2.16 -5.07 29.52
CA THR A 2 3.30 -5.65 28.80
C THR A 2 3.79 -4.58 27.83
N THR A 3 5.02 -4.12 28.01
CA THR A 3 5.65 -3.14 27.12
C THR A 3 5.77 -3.76 25.72
N PRO A 4 5.24 -3.14 24.65
CA PRO A 4 5.38 -3.70 23.31
C PRO A 4 6.86 -3.77 22.94
N PRO A 5 7.33 -4.88 22.36
CA PRO A 5 8.71 -5.01 21.92
C PRO A 5 9.03 -3.94 20.88
N ALA A 6 10.19 -3.32 20.99
CA ALA A 6 10.65 -2.24 20.10
C ALA A 6 10.69 -2.65 18.62
N TYR A 7 10.71 -3.96 18.34
CA TYR A 7 10.53 -4.54 17.02
C TYR A 7 9.58 -5.73 17.12
N PRO A 8 8.51 -5.80 16.31
CA PRO A 8 7.64 -6.96 16.29
C PRO A 8 8.43 -8.19 15.85
N GLY A 9 8.44 -9.24 16.67
CA GLY A 9 9.01 -10.54 16.31
C GLY A 9 8.26 -11.20 15.14
N PRO A 10 8.75 -12.33 14.61
CA PRO A 10 8.14 -13.03 13.46
C PRO A 10 6.69 -13.49 13.69
N GLU A 11 6.24 -13.53 14.94
CA GLU A 11 4.88 -13.82 15.37
C GLU A 11 3.88 -12.68 15.09
N TRP A 12 4.36 -11.46 14.84
CA TRP A 12 3.52 -10.29 14.56
C TRP A 12 3.38 -10.04 13.06
N LEU A 13 2.16 -10.20 12.57
CA LEU A 13 1.87 -10.19 11.15
C LEU A 13 1.35 -8.83 10.68
N ASP A 14 1.84 -8.39 9.52
CA ASP A 14 1.32 -7.23 8.82
C ASP A 14 0.13 -7.60 7.91
N ALA A 15 -0.51 -6.59 7.32
CA ALA A 15 -1.68 -6.80 6.46
C ALA A 15 -1.37 -7.72 5.25
N ASN A 16 -0.13 -7.68 4.75
CA ASN A 16 0.32 -8.49 3.63
C ASN A 16 0.51 -9.95 4.04
N ALA A 17 1.16 -10.20 5.18
CA ALA A 17 1.36 -11.54 5.72
C ALA A 17 0.03 -12.20 6.12
N ILE A 18 -0.91 -11.43 6.67
CA ILE A 18 -2.27 -11.92 6.97
C ILE A 18 -3.01 -12.25 5.68
N SER A 19 -2.91 -11.40 4.65
CA SER A 19 -3.49 -11.66 3.33
C SER A 19 -2.93 -12.94 2.70
N ALA A 20 -1.60 -13.13 2.74
CA ALA A 20 -0.95 -14.35 2.27
C ALA A 20 -1.43 -15.59 3.03
N ARG A 21 -1.70 -15.47 4.35
CA ARG A 21 -2.28 -16.55 5.16
C ARG A 21 -3.71 -16.93 4.80
N THR A 22 -4.43 -16.07 4.11
CA THR A 22 -5.74 -16.44 3.55
C THR A 22 -5.64 -17.21 2.23
N GLY A 23 -4.42 -17.56 1.77
CA GLY A 23 -4.22 -18.15 0.46
C GLY A 23 -4.52 -17.17 -0.69
N GLY A 24 -4.44 -15.86 -0.44
CA GLY A 24 -4.77 -14.82 -1.41
C GLY A 24 -6.28 -14.55 -1.59
N ILE A 25 -7.15 -15.26 -0.86
CA ILE A 25 -8.61 -15.06 -0.90
C ILE A 25 -8.97 -13.63 -0.49
N ARG A 26 -8.26 -13.06 0.50
CA ARG A 26 -8.50 -11.71 1.02
C ARG A 26 -7.28 -10.83 0.78
N ARG A 27 -7.51 -9.64 0.21
CA ARG A 27 -6.46 -8.66 -0.09
C ARG A 27 -6.01 -7.91 1.18
N PRO A 28 -4.80 -7.30 1.21
CA PRO A 28 -4.32 -6.54 2.36
C PRO A 28 -5.25 -5.39 2.77
N ASN A 29 -5.94 -4.76 1.81
CA ASN A 29 -6.94 -3.73 2.11
C ASN A 29 -8.12 -4.27 2.91
N THR A 30 -8.54 -5.51 2.65
CA THR A 30 -9.59 -6.17 3.44
C THR A 30 -9.13 -6.40 4.88
N VAL A 31 -7.87 -6.80 5.09
CA VAL A 31 -7.30 -6.93 6.44
C VAL A 31 -7.31 -5.60 7.19
N ARG A 32 -6.96 -4.49 6.51
CA ARG A 32 -7.04 -3.15 7.08
C ARG A 32 -8.47 -2.78 7.51
N THR A 33 -9.49 -3.24 6.78
CA THR A 33 -10.88 -3.04 7.22
C THR A 33 -11.22 -3.84 8.46
N TRP A 34 -10.65 -5.02 8.67
CA TRP A 34 -10.87 -5.82 9.89
C TRP A 34 -10.32 -5.14 11.13
N TRP A 35 -9.20 -4.43 11.03
CA TRP A 35 -8.66 -3.60 12.11
C TRP A 35 -9.49 -2.36 12.43
N ASN A 36 -10.34 -1.91 11.50
CA ASN A 36 -11.16 -0.72 11.69
C ASN A 36 -12.61 -1.06 12.10
N LYS A 37 -12.97 -2.35 12.18
CA LYS A 37 -14.29 -2.78 12.67
C LYS A 37 -14.36 -2.62 14.18
N LYS A 38 -15.40 -1.92 14.66
CA LYS A 38 -15.67 -1.72 16.09
C LYS A 38 -16.18 -3.00 16.77
N ASP A 39 -16.98 -3.79 16.06
CA ASP A 39 -17.56 -5.04 16.55
C ASP A 39 -16.94 -6.22 15.80
N ASN A 40 -16.42 -7.21 16.55
CA ASN A 40 -15.76 -8.42 16.02
C ASN A 40 -14.66 -8.13 14.96
N GLY A 41 -13.89 -7.07 15.19
CA GLY A 41 -12.69 -6.75 14.42
C GLY A 41 -11.50 -7.65 14.78
N LEU A 42 -10.51 -7.69 13.89
CA LEU A 42 -9.26 -8.38 14.16
C LEU A 42 -8.45 -7.55 15.19
N ALA A 43 -8.08 -8.15 16.32
CA ALA A 43 -7.28 -7.44 17.31
C ALA A 43 -5.87 -7.12 16.76
N PHE A 44 -5.40 -5.91 17.02
CA PHE A 44 -4.12 -5.41 16.53
C PHE A 44 -3.44 -4.56 17.59
N GLU A 45 -2.12 -4.48 17.49
CA GLU A 45 -1.28 -3.60 18.26
C GLU A 45 -0.56 -2.62 17.34
N VAL A 46 -0.32 -1.41 17.85
CA VAL A 46 0.33 -0.32 17.10
C VAL A 46 1.78 -0.20 17.57
N PHE A 47 2.69 -0.53 16.67
CA PHE A 47 4.13 -0.42 16.90
C PHE A 47 4.59 0.97 16.43
N ALA A 48 4.78 1.88 17.37
CA ALA A 48 5.18 3.27 17.09
C ALA A 48 6.59 3.37 16.46
N THR A 49 7.41 2.33 16.58
CA THR A 49 8.73 2.22 15.95
C THR A 49 8.66 1.97 14.45
N LEU A 50 7.48 1.61 13.92
CA LEU A 50 7.24 1.43 12.50
C LEU A 50 6.63 2.68 11.85
N SER A 51 6.84 2.84 10.55
CA SER A 51 6.29 3.95 9.75
C SER A 51 4.76 4.09 9.94
N PRO A 52 4.19 5.32 9.93
CA PRO A 52 2.75 5.57 10.08
C PRO A 52 1.86 4.81 9.10
N LYS A 53 2.38 4.42 7.93
CA LYS A 53 1.64 3.65 6.91
C LYS A 53 1.55 2.14 7.23
N SER A 54 2.37 1.64 8.15
CA SER A 54 2.56 0.22 8.43
C SER A 54 2.87 -0.04 9.91
N ASN A 55 2.18 0.66 10.81
CA ASN A 55 2.39 0.52 12.25
C ASN A 55 1.48 -0.52 12.92
N LYS A 56 0.38 -0.93 12.28
CA LYS A 56 -0.54 -1.95 12.82
C LYS A 56 -0.03 -3.37 12.53
N ARG A 57 -0.03 -4.24 13.55
CA ARG A 57 0.29 -5.67 13.44
C ARG A 57 -0.67 -6.49 14.29
N SER A 58 -0.97 -7.71 13.87
CA SER A 58 -1.76 -8.67 14.65
C SER A 58 -0.92 -9.90 14.97
N HIS A 59 -1.05 -10.40 16.20
CA HIS A 59 -0.36 -11.62 16.61
C HIS A 59 -0.88 -12.82 15.82
N ARG A 60 0.01 -13.73 15.43
CA ARG A 60 -0.29 -14.92 14.61
C ARG A 60 -1.47 -15.73 15.15
N ASP A 61 -1.50 -16.02 16.45
CA ASP A 61 -2.56 -16.85 17.06
C ASP A 61 -3.95 -16.20 17.00
N VAL A 62 -3.98 -14.86 17.16
CA VAL A 62 -5.21 -14.07 17.04
C VAL A 62 -5.70 -14.10 15.61
N VAL A 63 -4.80 -13.95 14.64
CA VAL A 63 -5.12 -14.04 13.20
C VAL A 63 -5.65 -15.41 12.86
N ASP A 64 -4.99 -16.48 13.27
CA ASP A 64 -5.39 -17.86 12.94
C ASP A 64 -6.75 -18.22 13.58
N THR A 65 -7.04 -17.71 14.78
CA THR A 65 -8.34 -17.87 15.44
C THR A 65 -9.44 -17.09 14.72
N TYR A 66 -9.15 -15.86 14.29
CA TYR A 66 -10.07 -15.02 13.54
C TYR A 66 -10.37 -15.56 12.14
N LEU A 67 -9.37 -16.11 11.46
CA LEU A 67 -9.57 -16.74 10.15
C LEU A 67 -10.42 -18.00 10.28
N ARG A 68 -10.21 -18.80 11.33
CA ARG A 68 -11.07 -19.96 11.63
C ARG A 68 -12.52 -19.57 11.90
N SER A 69 -12.78 -18.47 12.62
CA SER A 69 -14.16 -17.99 12.85
C SER A 69 -14.83 -17.49 11.56
N LEU A 70 -14.05 -17.12 10.54
CA LEU A 70 -14.52 -16.79 9.20
C LEU A 70 -14.63 -18.00 8.26
N GLY A 71 -14.33 -19.22 8.74
CA GLY A 71 -14.33 -20.44 7.93
C GLY A 71 -13.15 -20.54 6.95
N ILE A 72 -12.09 -19.75 7.15
CA ILE A 72 -10.89 -19.76 6.31
C ILE A 72 -9.81 -20.59 7.02
N THR A 73 -9.40 -21.70 6.40
CA THR A 73 -8.24 -22.48 6.87
C THR A 73 -6.97 -21.66 6.64
N PRO A 74 -6.20 -21.30 7.67
CA PRO A 74 -4.96 -20.55 7.50
C PRO A 74 -3.97 -21.30 6.63
N HIS A 75 -3.62 -20.73 5.48
CA HIS A 75 -2.58 -21.24 4.61
C HIS A 75 -1.22 -20.79 5.17
N ILE A 76 -0.35 -21.74 5.50
CA ILE A 76 1.04 -21.43 5.85
C ILE A 76 1.81 -21.39 4.53
N PRO A 77 2.24 -20.22 4.02
CA PRO A 77 3.04 -20.18 2.81
C PRO A 77 4.36 -20.96 3.04
N PRO A 78 4.72 -21.90 2.15
CA PRO A 78 6.00 -22.57 2.22
C PRO A 78 7.10 -21.54 1.93
N GLY A 79 7.93 -21.21 2.91
CA GLY A 79 9.14 -20.41 2.67
C GLY A 79 9.50 -19.34 3.69
N LYS A 80 8.72 -19.12 4.77
CA LYS A 80 9.14 -18.21 5.86
C LYS A 80 8.86 -18.79 7.25
N THR A 81 9.53 -19.89 7.55
CA THR A 81 9.88 -20.26 8.92
C THR A 81 11.40 -20.29 8.98
N ALA A 82 11.97 -19.24 9.56
CA ALA A 82 13.28 -19.33 10.18
C ALA A 82 13.18 -20.41 11.27
N GLY A 83 14.02 -21.44 11.15
CA GLY A 83 14.22 -22.48 12.17
C GLY A 83 12.99 -23.32 12.48
N ASP A 84 12.80 -24.45 11.81
CA ASP A 84 12.99 -25.72 12.51
C ASP A 84 12.84 -26.91 11.56
N HIS A 85 13.67 -27.90 11.86
CA HIS A 85 13.62 -29.23 11.31
C HIS A 85 12.23 -29.88 11.51
N ARG A 86 11.93 -30.84 10.63
CA ARG A 86 10.93 -31.90 10.80
C ARG A 86 9.49 -31.58 10.34
N GLY A 87 9.30 -31.58 9.02
CA GLY A 87 8.03 -32.00 8.43
C GLY A 87 8.02 -33.52 8.19
N PRO A 88 6.96 -34.25 8.58
CA PRO A 88 6.75 -35.62 8.12
C PRO A 88 6.33 -35.58 6.65
N ALA A 89 6.97 -36.43 5.84
CA ALA A 89 6.72 -36.52 4.41
C ALA A 89 5.25 -36.88 4.10
N PRO A 90 4.67 -36.32 3.03
CA PRO A 90 3.41 -36.81 2.49
C PRO A 90 3.63 -38.24 1.97
N ARG A 91 2.78 -39.16 2.40
CA ARG A 91 2.65 -40.51 1.82
C ARG A 91 2.30 -40.35 0.34
N ALA A 92 3.30 -40.50 -0.52
CA ALA A 92 3.09 -40.94 -1.88
C ALA A 92 2.80 -42.44 -1.82
N ASP A 93 1.55 -42.80 -2.13
CA ASP A 93 1.20 -44.16 -2.49
C ASP A 93 1.91 -44.51 -3.80
N THR A 94 3.10 -45.10 -3.71
CA THR A 94 3.76 -45.79 -4.82
C THR A 94 4.15 -47.18 -4.37
N SER A 95 3.24 -48.12 -4.60
CA SER A 95 3.57 -49.54 -4.72
C SER A 95 4.57 -49.74 -5.86
N GLY A 96 5.66 -50.45 -5.58
CA GLY A 96 6.64 -50.97 -6.54
C GLY A 96 7.61 -49.89 -7.04
N THR A 97 8.92 -49.98 -6.88
CA THR A 97 9.76 -51.15 -7.11
C THR A 97 11.12 -50.87 -6.44
N LEU A 98 11.65 -51.85 -5.72
CA LEU A 98 13.03 -51.86 -5.22
C LEU A 98 14.00 -51.69 -6.40
N GLY A 99 14.84 -50.64 -6.37
CA GLY A 99 15.86 -50.42 -7.40
C GLY A 99 16.88 -49.34 -7.01
N ALA A 100 17.95 -49.78 -6.35
CA ALA A 100 19.29 -49.19 -6.32
C ALA A 100 19.44 -47.67 -6.08
N ALA A 101 19.87 -47.34 -4.87
CA ALA A 101 20.66 -46.15 -4.61
C ALA A 101 21.96 -46.19 -5.44
N GLY A 102 22.14 -45.25 -6.37
CA GLY A 102 23.40 -45.08 -7.09
C GLY A 102 23.25 -44.43 -8.46
N GLN A 103 23.42 -43.11 -8.50
CA GLN A 103 23.48 -42.21 -9.66
C GLN A 103 22.12 -41.80 -10.30
N PRO A 104 21.81 -40.49 -10.38
CA PRO A 104 20.69 -40.01 -11.17
C PRO A 104 20.95 -40.33 -12.64
N ARG A 105 19.97 -40.92 -13.32
CA ARG A 105 20.11 -41.20 -14.76
C ARG A 105 20.18 -39.85 -15.46
N LEU A 106 21.04 -39.72 -16.48
CA LEU A 106 21.24 -38.48 -17.25
C LEU A 106 19.90 -37.84 -17.71
N ALA A 107 18.91 -38.68 -18.02
CA ALA A 107 17.57 -38.26 -18.40
C ALA A 107 16.84 -37.48 -17.27
N ASP A 108 16.97 -37.91 -16.02
CA ASP A 108 16.35 -37.24 -14.86
C ASP A 108 17.00 -35.88 -14.58
N VAL A 109 18.32 -35.77 -14.82
CA VAL A 109 19.05 -34.50 -14.71
C VAL A 109 18.64 -33.53 -15.82
N LEU A 110 18.47 -34.03 -17.05
CA LEU A 110 17.99 -33.22 -18.17
C LEU A 110 16.55 -32.75 -17.96
N ASP A 111 15.68 -33.62 -17.45
CA ASP A 111 14.29 -33.26 -17.12
C ASP A 111 14.25 -32.20 -16.00
N ALA A 112 15.05 -32.37 -14.94
CA ALA A 112 15.20 -31.38 -13.89
C ALA A 112 15.73 -30.04 -14.42
N LEU A 113 16.71 -30.05 -15.33
CA LEU A 113 17.23 -28.82 -15.95
C LEU A 113 16.20 -28.13 -16.85
N MET A 114 15.40 -28.89 -17.60
CA MET A 114 14.31 -28.35 -18.40
C MET A 114 13.21 -27.77 -17.51
N SER A 115 12.88 -28.44 -16.41
CA SER A 115 11.92 -27.94 -15.41
C SER A 115 12.42 -26.66 -14.74
N VAL A 116 13.71 -26.58 -14.39
CA VAL A 116 14.32 -25.37 -13.79
C VAL A 116 14.34 -24.23 -14.80
N LYS A 117 14.67 -24.50 -16.07
CA LYS A 117 14.61 -23.50 -17.13
C LYS A 117 13.19 -22.97 -17.31
N ALA A 118 12.19 -23.86 -17.38
CA ALA A 118 10.79 -23.46 -17.51
C ALA A 118 10.32 -22.64 -16.29
N ALA A 119 10.74 -23.01 -15.07
CA ALA A 119 10.45 -22.26 -13.87
C ALA A 119 11.14 -20.88 -13.86
N ALA A 120 12.38 -20.78 -14.35
CA ALA A 120 13.11 -19.52 -14.47
C ALA A 120 12.50 -18.59 -15.54
N ASP A 121 12.10 -19.15 -16.70
CA ASP A 121 11.41 -18.41 -17.76
C ASP A 121 10.05 -17.88 -17.25
N ALA A 122 9.29 -18.70 -16.52
CA ALA A 122 8.03 -18.27 -15.90
C ALA A 122 8.24 -17.21 -14.80
N ALA A 123 9.30 -17.34 -14.00
CA ALA A 123 9.64 -16.35 -12.98
C ALA A 123 10.05 -15.01 -13.59
N MET A 124 10.82 -15.02 -14.68
CA MET A 124 11.17 -13.80 -15.42
C MET A 124 9.94 -13.12 -15.99
N GLU A 125 9.04 -13.87 -16.63
CA GLU A 125 7.79 -13.30 -17.16
C GLU A 125 6.92 -12.69 -16.05
N ALA A 126 6.83 -13.36 -14.89
CA ALA A 126 6.11 -12.83 -13.74
C ALA A 126 6.71 -11.51 -13.22
N ILE A 127 8.04 -11.40 -13.17
CA ILE A 127 8.74 -10.16 -12.77
C ILE A 127 8.49 -9.05 -13.79
N ILE A 128 8.50 -9.36 -15.09
CA ILE A 128 8.23 -8.37 -16.15
C ILE A 128 6.79 -7.86 -16.03
N VAL A 129 5.81 -8.74 -15.82
CA VAL A 129 4.41 -8.36 -15.63
C VAL A 129 4.22 -7.53 -14.36
N GLU A 130 4.89 -7.88 -13.26
CA GLU A 130 4.85 -7.10 -12.02
C GLU A 130 5.49 -5.71 -12.21
N ALA A 131 6.64 -5.63 -12.88
CA ALA A 131 7.31 -4.37 -13.18
C ALA A 131 6.46 -3.46 -14.08
N GLN A 132 5.79 -4.02 -15.10
CA GLN A 132 4.85 -3.28 -15.95
C GLN A 132 3.62 -2.81 -15.15
N GLY A 133 3.08 -3.66 -14.28
CA GLY A 133 1.98 -3.30 -13.38
C GLY A 133 2.34 -2.16 -12.42
N ALA A 134 3.57 -2.15 -11.91
CA ALA A 134 4.09 -1.07 -11.07
C ALA A 134 4.29 0.24 -11.86
N ALA A 135 4.81 0.17 -13.09
CA ALA A 135 4.99 1.34 -13.95
C ALA A 135 3.64 2.01 -14.31
N LEU A 136 2.62 1.22 -14.65
CA LEU A 136 1.28 1.74 -14.93
C LEU A 136 0.64 2.40 -13.70
N GLN A 137 0.91 1.89 -12.49
CA GLN A 137 0.45 2.52 -11.25
C GLN A 137 1.14 3.86 -10.99
N THR A 138 2.43 3.97 -11.29
CA THR A 138 3.15 5.24 -11.17
C THR A 138 2.62 6.28 -12.16
N ASP A 139 2.33 5.89 -13.41
CA ASP A 139 1.79 6.80 -14.41
C ASP A 139 0.40 7.33 -14.01
N ALA A 140 -0.47 6.46 -13.49
CA ALA A 140 -1.77 6.86 -12.98
C ALA A 140 -1.68 7.84 -11.79
N ALA A 141 -0.73 7.61 -10.87
CA ALA A 141 -0.50 8.51 -9.74
C ALA A 141 0.06 9.87 -10.19
N VAL A 142 0.95 9.89 -11.17
CA VAL A 142 1.50 11.13 -11.76
C VAL A 142 0.41 11.92 -12.48
N GLN A 143 -0.45 11.27 -13.27
CA GLN A 143 -1.58 11.93 -13.92
C GLN A 143 -2.56 12.54 -12.91
N GLN A 144 -2.85 11.84 -11.80
CA GLN A 144 -3.73 12.39 -10.76
C GLN A 144 -3.08 13.59 -10.04
N ALA A 145 -1.77 13.56 -9.80
CA ALA A 145 -1.04 14.69 -9.23
C ALA A 145 -1.04 15.91 -10.19
N GLN A 146 -0.89 15.68 -11.49
CA GLN A 146 -0.97 16.76 -12.48
C GLN A 146 -2.38 17.37 -12.56
N ALA A 147 -3.43 16.56 -12.52
CA ALA A 147 -4.82 17.05 -12.54
C ALA A 147 -5.13 17.93 -11.31
N THR A 148 -4.68 17.53 -10.11
CA THR A 148 -4.88 18.34 -8.90
C THR A 148 -4.08 19.64 -8.94
N ALA A 149 -2.85 19.63 -9.48
CA ALA A 149 -2.05 20.84 -9.68
C ALA A 149 -2.71 21.83 -10.66
N GLN A 150 -3.29 21.34 -11.77
CA GLN A 150 -4.01 22.18 -12.74
C GLN A 150 -5.27 22.81 -12.14
N GLN A 151 -6.02 22.06 -11.32
CA GLN A 151 -7.16 22.61 -10.59
C GLN A 151 -6.75 23.70 -9.60
N ALA A 152 -5.66 23.49 -8.86
CA ALA A 152 -5.11 24.50 -7.94
C ALA A 152 -4.67 25.77 -8.69
N HIS A 153 -4.02 25.62 -9.85
CA HIS A 153 -3.61 26.76 -10.68
C HIS A 153 -4.83 27.57 -11.17
N THR A 154 -5.88 26.89 -11.64
CA THR A 154 -7.12 27.53 -12.08
C THR A 154 -7.77 28.32 -10.94
N ARG A 155 -7.85 27.73 -9.73
CA ARG A 155 -8.36 28.41 -8.54
C ARG A 155 -7.55 29.67 -8.22
N LEU A 156 -6.22 29.60 -8.26
CA LEU A 156 -5.36 30.76 -8.04
C LEU A 156 -5.61 31.88 -9.07
N GLN A 157 -5.79 31.54 -10.34
CA GLN A 157 -6.12 32.54 -11.35
C GLN A 157 -7.49 33.19 -11.08
N THR A 158 -8.49 32.41 -10.66
CA THR A 158 -9.80 32.98 -10.28
C THR A 158 -9.70 33.93 -9.09
N TYR A 159 -8.92 33.58 -8.07
CA TYR A 159 -8.70 34.47 -6.92
C TYR A 159 -7.99 35.76 -7.31
N LYS A 160 -6.96 35.69 -8.16
CA LYS A 160 -6.29 36.90 -8.68
C LYS A 160 -7.28 37.81 -9.42
N LYS A 161 -8.15 37.23 -10.26
CA LYS A 161 -9.18 38.00 -10.98
C LYS A 161 -10.17 38.66 -10.02
N LEU A 162 -10.65 37.93 -9.01
CA LEU A 162 -11.53 38.47 -7.97
C LEU A 162 -10.86 39.63 -7.22
N GLN A 163 -9.58 39.48 -6.86
CA GLN A 163 -8.81 40.53 -6.19
C GLN A 163 -8.70 41.79 -7.05
N THR A 164 -8.41 41.67 -8.35
CA THR A 164 -8.37 42.82 -9.27
C THR A 164 -9.73 43.50 -9.38
N MET A 165 -10.83 42.74 -9.45
CA MET A 165 -12.18 43.32 -9.49
C MET A 165 -12.52 44.07 -8.21
N LEU A 166 -12.23 43.49 -7.04
CA LEU A 166 -12.41 44.15 -5.73
C LEU A 166 -11.66 45.47 -5.65
N HIS A 167 -10.39 45.48 -6.07
CA HIS A 167 -9.60 46.71 -6.12
C HIS A 167 -10.21 47.77 -7.05
N GLY A 168 -10.77 47.36 -8.20
CA GLY A 168 -11.50 48.25 -9.10
C GLY A 168 -12.77 48.83 -8.47
N TYR A 169 -13.53 48.02 -7.71
CA TYR A 169 -14.68 48.50 -6.95
C TYR A 169 -14.29 49.51 -5.87
N ASP A 170 -13.22 49.25 -5.12
CA ASP A 170 -12.72 50.18 -4.09
C ASP A 170 -12.28 51.52 -4.70
N MET A 171 -11.63 51.50 -5.86
CA MET A 171 -11.26 52.72 -6.59
C MET A 171 -12.47 53.48 -7.12
N ALA A 172 -13.51 52.80 -7.61
CA ALA A 172 -14.74 53.47 -8.03
C ALA A 172 -15.49 54.08 -6.83
N LEU A 173 -15.53 53.38 -5.70
CA LEU A 173 -16.13 53.87 -4.46
C LEU A 173 -15.37 55.08 -3.91
N SER A 174 -14.04 55.11 -3.97
CA SER A 174 -13.26 56.25 -3.46
C SER A 174 -13.56 57.55 -4.22
N VAL A 175 -13.78 57.47 -5.55
CA VAL A 175 -14.19 58.60 -6.39
C VAL A 175 -15.60 59.09 -6.06
N LEU A 176 -16.53 58.17 -5.77
CA LEU A 176 -17.91 58.52 -5.41
C LEU A 176 -18.03 59.11 -3.99
N VAL A 177 -17.16 58.71 -3.08
CA VAL A 177 -17.20 59.13 -1.66
C VAL A 177 -16.35 60.39 -1.40
N HIS A 178 -15.32 60.66 -2.19
CA HIS A 178 -14.52 61.89 -2.11
C HIS A 178 -14.62 62.71 -3.40
N PRO A 179 -15.71 63.47 -3.62
CA PRO A 179 -15.70 64.48 -4.67
C PRO A 179 -14.56 65.46 -4.38
N HIS A 180 -13.71 65.68 -5.38
CA HIS A 180 -12.55 66.56 -5.33
C HIS A 180 -12.97 67.97 -4.87
N SER A 181 -12.60 68.38 -3.65
CA SER A 181 -12.66 69.78 -3.26
C SER A 181 -11.68 70.54 -4.16
N PRO A 182 -12.11 71.57 -4.91
CA PRO A 182 -11.22 72.32 -5.79
C PRO A 182 -10.09 72.98 -4.96
N PRO A 183 -8.90 73.16 -5.54
CA PRO A 183 -7.81 73.84 -4.86
C PRO A 183 -8.25 75.28 -4.54
N ASP A 184 -8.14 75.68 -3.27
CA ASP A 184 -8.40 77.03 -2.81
C ASP A 184 -7.64 78.03 -3.68
N ALA A 185 -8.40 78.87 -4.39
CA ALA A 185 -7.84 79.95 -5.19
C ALA A 185 -7.03 80.89 -4.29
N PRO A 186 -5.84 81.35 -4.70
CA PRO A 186 -5.05 82.27 -3.90
C PRO A 186 -5.83 83.58 -3.74
N SER A 187 -6.21 83.90 -2.51
CA SER A 187 -6.78 85.18 -2.12
C SER A 187 -5.75 86.28 -2.35
N SER A 188 -5.79 86.92 -3.53
CA SER A 188 -5.26 88.26 -3.74
C SER A 188 -6.13 89.25 -3.00
N THR A 189 -5.56 89.95 -2.02
CA THR A 189 -6.07 91.25 -1.57
C THR A 189 -4.90 92.15 -1.20
N ASP A 190 -4.91 93.33 -1.84
CA ASP A 190 -4.20 94.58 -1.51
C ASP A 190 -4.25 94.95 -0.02
#